data_AF-A0A3D8HP32-F1
#
_entry.id   AF-A0A3D8HP32-F1
#
_cell.length_a   1.000
_cell.length_b   1.000
_cell.length_c   1.000
_cell.angle_alpha   90.00
_cell.angle_beta   90.00
_cell.angle_gamma   90.00
#
_symmetry.space_group_name_H-M   'P 1'
#
loop_
_entity.id
_entity.type
_entity.pdbx_description
1 polymer ?
#
loop_
_entity_poly.entity_id
_entity_poly.type
_entity_poly.pdbx_seq_one_letter_code
_entity_poly.pdbx_strand_id
1 'polypeptide(L)'
;MESLILPALIVIIWLSYRYFKKRKMVKLIKQKYPNKELVERIVKKHALDFSTDSDNEILASKNLEKAFLYWAENDLKRARDCFQRTAQITAQDDIPQYKSEIVTKIITEFTEYDDLFHDIIRDTQNILDKNPNILQTDIYAHLKEYSKRDIQYALYYADVKNLISRVKKNRSYILNNKDSNND
;
A
#
# COMPACT_ATOMS: atom_id res chain seq x y z
N MET A 1 -51.43 -36.37 -7.99
CA MET A 1 -49.97 -36.18 -7.77
C MET A 1 -49.38 -35.00 -8.57
N GLU A 2 -50.18 -34.23 -9.31
CA GLU A 2 -49.66 -33.12 -10.16
C GLU A 2 -49.59 -31.75 -9.45
N SER A 3 -50.24 -31.57 -8.29
CA SER A 3 -50.34 -30.26 -7.62
C SER A 3 -49.09 -29.79 -6.85
N LEU A 4 -48.10 -30.67 -6.66
CA LEU A 4 -46.86 -30.38 -5.91
C LEU A 4 -45.67 -29.99 -6.81
N ILE A 5 -45.78 -30.19 -8.13
CA ILE A 5 -44.68 -30.00 -9.07
C ILE A 5 -44.46 -28.51 -9.37
N LEU A 6 -45.55 -27.75 -9.52
CA LEU A 6 -45.52 -26.32 -9.84
C LEU A 6 -44.84 -25.45 -8.77
N PRO A 7 -45.15 -25.57 -7.46
CA PRO A 7 -44.46 -24.78 -6.43
C PRO A 7 -42.98 -25.15 -6.29
N ALA A 8 -42.61 -26.43 -6.48
CA ALA A 8 -41.22 -26.85 -6.46
C ALA A 8 -40.41 -26.25 -7.63
N LEU A 9 -41.00 -26.19 -8.83
CA LEU A 9 -40.38 -25.57 -10.01
C LEU A 9 -40.17 -24.06 -9.83
N ILE A 10 -41.12 -23.36 -9.23
CA ILE A 10 -41.00 -21.92 -8.91
C ILE A 10 -39.85 -21.68 -7.92
N VAL A 11 -39.73 -22.52 -6.87
CA VAL A 11 -38.62 -22.42 -5.91
C VAL A 11 -37.28 -22.68 -6.59
N ILE A 12 -37.17 -23.69 -7.46
CA ILE A 12 -35.94 -23.99 -8.20
C ILE A 12 -35.56 -22.82 -9.11
N ILE A 13 -36.50 -22.29 -9.90
CA ILE A 13 -36.27 -21.13 -10.79
C ILE A 13 -35.80 -19.91 -9.98
N TRP A 14 -36.43 -19.64 -8.83
CA TRP A 14 -36.05 -18.53 -7.96
C TRP A 14 -34.65 -18.71 -7.36
N LEU A 15 -34.31 -19.90 -6.89
CA LEU A 15 -32.98 -20.23 -6.38
C LEU A 15 -31.91 -20.11 -7.47
N SER A 16 -32.17 -20.62 -8.67
CA SER A 16 -31.29 -20.52 -9.83
C SER A 16 -31.07 -19.06 -10.25
N TYR A 17 -32.13 -18.24 -10.27
CA TYR A 17 -32.03 -16.80 -10.55
C TYR A 17 -31.20 -16.07 -9.49
N ARG A 18 -31.46 -16.33 -8.19
CA ARG A 18 -30.69 -15.75 -7.08
C ARG A 18 -29.22 -16.14 -7.16
N TYR A 19 -28.92 -17.40 -7.50
CA TYR A 19 -27.56 -17.89 -7.69
C TYR A 19 -26.85 -17.20 -8.84
N PHE A 20 -27.51 -17.08 -10.00
CA PHE A 20 -26.94 -16.42 -11.18
C PHE A 20 -26.68 -14.93 -10.93
N LYS A 21 -27.65 -14.23 -10.32
CA LYS A 21 -27.48 -12.81 -9.92
C LYS A 21 -26.31 -12.64 -8.97
N LYS A 22 -26.16 -13.51 -7.96
CA LYS A 22 -25.02 -13.51 -7.03
C LYS A 22 -23.69 -13.71 -7.78
N ARG A 23 -23.60 -14.68 -8.70
CA ARG A 23 -22.39 -14.91 -9.51
C ARG A 23 -22.02 -13.70 -10.36
N LYS A 24 -23.00 -13.08 -11.04
CA LYS A 24 -22.77 -11.87 -11.85
C LYS A 24 -22.25 -10.72 -10.98
N MET A 25 -22.86 -10.51 -9.81
CA MET A 25 -22.41 -9.50 -8.85
C MET A 25 -20.99 -9.77 -8.33
N VAL A 26 -20.67 -11.02 -7.97
CA VAL A 26 -19.31 -11.39 -7.54
C VAL A 26 -18.28 -11.11 -8.65
N LYS A 27 -18.59 -11.43 -9.91
CA LYS A 27 -17.72 -11.11 -11.04
C LYS A 27 -17.52 -9.60 -11.19
N LEU A 28 -18.59 -8.80 -11.12
CA LEU A 28 -18.50 -7.33 -11.21
C LEU A 28 -17.70 -6.74 -10.04
N ILE A 29 -17.88 -7.26 -8.82
CA ILE A 29 -17.12 -6.83 -7.64
C ILE A 29 -15.65 -7.19 -7.79
N LYS A 30 -15.32 -8.41 -8.24
CA LYS A 30 -13.92 -8.81 -8.49
C LYS A 30 -13.28 -8.00 -9.62
N GLN A 31 -14.05 -7.63 -10.64
CA GLN A 31 -13.57 -6.77 -11.72
C GLN A 31 -13.30 -5.35 -11.21
N LYS A 32 -14.19 -4.80 -10.37
CA LYS A 32 -14.02 -3.45 -9.81
C LYS A 32 -12.95 -3.39 -8.73
N TYR A 33 -12.85 -4.45 -7.91
CA TYR A 33 -11.94 -4.54 -6.78
C TYR A 33 -11.06 -5.80 -6.87
N PRO A 34 -10.15 -5.88 -7.84
CA PRO A 34 -9.31 -7.06 -8.06
C PRO A 34 -8.46 -7.41 -6.84
N ASN A 35 -8.03 -6.43 -6.04
CA ASN A 35 -7.16 -6.65 -4.88
C ASN A 35 -7.93 -6.72 -3.54
N LYS A 36 -9.26 -6.81 -3.56
CA LYS A 36 -10.10 -6.74 -2.36
C LYS A 36 -9.67 -7.73 -1.26
N GLU A 37 -9.53 -9.00 -1.61
CA GLU A 37 -9.20 -10.06 -0.65
C GLU A 37 -7.80 -9.86 -0.04
N LEU A 38 -6.85 -9.30 -0.80
CA LEU A 38 -5.52 -8.93 -0.31
C LEU A 38 -5.62 -7.79 0.70
N VAL A 39 -6.29 -6.70 0.34
CA VAL A 39 -6.45 -5.52 1.20
C VAL A 39 -7.15 -5.88 2.51
N GLU A 40 -8.21 -6.68 2.46
CA GLU A 40 -8.93 -7.14 3.67
C GLU A 40 -8.01 -7.94 4.61
N ARG A 41 -7.10 -8.76 4.07
CA ARG A 41 -6.11 -9.49 4.90
C ARG A 41 -5.12 -8.54 5.57
N ILE A 42 -4.65 -7.52 4.87
CA ILE A 42 -3.68 -6.54 5.39
C ILE A 42 -4.33 -5.67 6.48
N VAL A 43 -5.55 -5.18 6.24
CA VAL A 43 -6.34 -4.43 7.24
C VAL A 43 -6.55 -5.28 8.50
N LYS A 44 -6.86 -6.57 8.33
CA LYS A 44 -7.01 -7.48 9.48
C LYS A 44 -5.68 -7.74 10.21
N LYS A 45 -4.57 -7.85 9.48
CA LYS A 45 -3.22 -8.08 10.04
C LYS A 45 -2.73 -6.87 10.84
N HIS A 46 -3.01 -5.66 10.34
CA HIS A 46 -2.57 -4.39 10.89
C HIS A 46 -3.77 -3.57 11.37
N ALA A 47 -4.58 -4.16 12.24
CA ALA A 47 -5.73 -3.47 12.81
C ALA A 47 -5.25 -2.20 13.53
N LEU A 48 -5.71 -1.05 13.04
CA LEU A 48 -5.33 0.26 13.53
C LEU A 48 -6.60 1.00 13.96
N ASP A 49 -6.60 1.46 15.21
CA ASP A 49 -7.69 2.25 15.76
C ASP A 49 -7.29 3.73 15.81
N PHE A 50 -8.04 4.56 15.10
CA PHE A 50 -7.92 6.01 15.16
C PHE A 50 -9.08 6.53 16.01
N SER A 51 -8.75 7.30 17.05
CA SER A 51 -9.73 8.03 17.84
C SER A 51 -10.42 9.06 16.95
N THR A 52 -11.69 9.30 17.25
CA THR A 52 -12.51 10.34 16.63
C THR A 52 -12.34 11.71 17.28
N ASP A 53 -11.41 11.86 18.23
CA ASP A 53 -11.31 13.06 19.07
C ASP A 53 -10.22 14.03 18.61
N SER A 54 -9.34 13.61 17.69
CA SER A 54 -8.32 14.46 17.06
C SER A 54 -8.58 14.61 15.57
N ASP A 55 -8.57 15.85 15.08
CA ASP A 55 -8.72 16.17 13.65
C ASP A 55 -7.65 15.48 12.80
N ASN A 56 -6.42 15.37 13.32
CA ASN A 56 -5.32 14.68 12.66
C ASN A 56 -5.58 13.17 12.56
N GLU A 57 -6.08 12.55 13.63
CA GLU A 57 -6.43 11.12 13.59
C GLU A 57 -7.62 10.84 12.67
N ILE A 58 -8.64 11.70 12.67
CA ILE A 58 -9.76 11.63 11.71
C ILE A 58 -9.23 11.74 10.27
N LEU A 59 -8.33 12.69 10.02
CA LEU A 59 -7.78 12.92 8.68
C LEU A 59 -6.88 11.76 8.22
N ALA A 60 -6.06 11.21 9.13
CA ALA A 60 -5.23 10.04 8.87
C ALA A 60 -6.09 8.82 8.53
N SER A 61 -7.15 8.58 9.33
CA SER A 61 -8.13 7.51 9.12
C SER A 61 -8.81 7.62 7.75
N LYS A 62 -9.32 8.80 7.40
CA LYS A 62 -9.96 9.06 6.09
C LYS A 62 -9.00 8.85 4.91
N ASN A 63 -7.74 9.25 5.03
CA ASN A 63 -6.75 9.00 3.98
C ASN A 63 -6.41 7.52 3.88
N LEU A 64 -6.29 6.82 5.01
CA LEU A 64 -5.98 5.39 5.04
C LEU A 64 -7.11 4.56 4.42
N GLU A 65 -8.38 4.88 4.74
CA GLU A 65 -9.55 4.25 4.12
C GLU A 65 -9.54 4.44 2.59
N LYS A 66 -9.27 5.66 2.11
CA LYS A 66 -9.14 5.94 0.68
C LYS A 66 -7.98 5.18 0.05
N ALA A 67 -6.85 5.07 0.74
CA ALA A 67 -5.69 4.33 0.25
C ALA A 67 -6.05 2.86 0.00
N PHE A 68 -6.73 2.22 0.95
CA PHE A 68 -7.20 0.85 0.81
C PHE A 68 -8.24 0.68 -0.29
N LEU A 69 -9.17 1.63 -0.43
CA LEU A 69 -10.15 1.61 -1.52
C LEU A 69 -9.47 1.67 -2.88
N TYR A 70 -8.56 2.63 -3.10
CA TYR A 70 -7.84 2.76 -4.36
C TYR A 70 -6.96 1.54 -4.65
N TRP A 71 -6.30 0.99 -3.63
CA TRP A 71 -5.51 -0.23 -3.80
C TRP A 71 -6.40 -1.42 -4.18
N ALA A 72 -7.56 -1.57 -3.54
CA ALA A 72 -8.53 -2.60 -3.89
C ALA A 72 -8.96 -2.49 -5.36
N GLU A 73 -9.12 -1.26 -5.88
CA GLU A 73 -9.43 -0.94 -7.29
C GLU A 73 -8.23 -1.02 -8.24
N ASN A 74 -7.03 -1.37 -7.74
CA ASN A 74 -5.76 -1.37 -8.48
C ASN A 74 -5.28 0.01 -8.97
N ASP A 75 -5.78 1.10 -8.38
CA ASP A 75 -5.26 2.45 -8.60
C ASP A 75 -4.09 2.73 -7.63
N LEU A 76 -2.94 2.15 -7.96
CA LEU A 76 -1.74 2.19 -7.12
C LEU A 76 -1.21 3.61 -6.92
N LYS A 77 -1.35 4.48 -7.92
CA LYS A 77 -0.90 5.87 -7.82
C LYS A 77 -1.71 6.63 -6.77
N ARG A 78 -3.05 6.55 -6.81
CA ARG A 78 -3.87 7.23 -5.80
C ARG A 78 -3.74 6.59 -4.42
N ALA A 79 -3.58 5.26 -4.36
CA ALA A 79 -3.31 4.56 -3.11
C ALA A 79 -2.03 5.10 -2.44
N ARG A 80 -0.92 5.16 -3.20
CA ARG A 80 0.35 5.73 -2.75
C ARG A 80 0.23 7.18 -2.26
N ASP A 81 -0.47 8.03 -3.01
CA ASP A 81 -0.68 9.43 -2.63
C ASP A 81 -1.40 9.54 -1.27
N CYS A 82 -2.43 8.72 -1.05
CA CYS A 82 -3.14 8.66 0.23
C CYS A 82 -2.27 8.09 1.36
N PHE A 83 -1.53 7.01 1.11
CA PHE A 83 -0.60 6.42 2.08
C PHE A 83 0.47 7.40 2.54
N GLN A 84 1.10 8.13 1.60
CA GLN A 84 2.11 9.13 1.94
C GLN A 84 1.54 10.27 2.79
N ARG A 85 0.28 10.68 2.53
CA ARG A 85 -0.41 11.67 3.38
C ARG A 85 -0.68 11.13 4.78
N THR A 86 -1.17 9.89 4.89
CA THR A 86 -1.36 9.25 6.20
C THR A 86 -0.05 9.20 6.96
N ALA A 87 1.05 8.77 6.34
CA ALA A 87 2.37 8.73 6.98
C ALA A 87 2.86 10.11 7.46
N GLN A 88 2.63 11.17 6.67
CA GLN A 88 2.96 12.54 7.07
C GLN A 88 2.17 13.01 8.28
N ILE A 89 0.87 12.67 8.33
CA ILE A 89 0.00 13.04 9.45
C ILE A 89 0.41 12.26 10.70
N THR A 90 0.58 10.94 10.61
CA THR A 90 0.93 10.10 11.77
C THR A 90 2.34 10.29 12.29
N ALA A 91 3.20 11.02 11.57
CA ALA A 91 4.53 11.40 12.03
C ALA A 91 4.54 12.65 12.94
N GLN A 92 3.38 13.27 13.19
CA GLN A 92 3.25 14.41 14.10
C GLN A 92 3.26 13.95 15.57
N ASP A 93 3.80 14.79 16.46
CA ASP A 93 4.03 14.45 17.87
C ASP A 93 2.72 14.24 18.67
N ASP A 94 1.59 14.74 18.19
CA ASP A 94 0.27 14.59 18.79
C ASP A 94 -0.37 13.21 18.52
N ILE A 95 0.16 12.46 17.55
CA ILE A 95 -0.28 11.09 17.26
C ILE A 95 0.64 10.09 17.97
N PRO A 96 0.08 9.11 18.71
CA PRO A 96 0.89 8.07 19.34
C PRO A 96 1.81 7.33 18.35
N GLN A 97 3.10 7.25 18.68
CA GLN A 97 4.14 6.69 17.83
C GLN A 97 3.81 5.30 17.24
N TYR A 98 3.16 4.42 18.02
CA TYR A 98 2.79 3.09 17.56
C TYR A 98 1.86 3.11 16.33
N LYS A 99 1.04 4.16 16.16
CA LYS A 99 0.18 4.32 14.98
C LYS A 99 1.00 4.59 13.73
N SER A 100 2.02 5.44 13.85
CA SER A 100 3.00 5.71 12.78
C SER A 100 3.76 4.44 12.38
N GLU A 101 4.13 3.60 13.34
CA GLU A 101 4.79 2.31 13.09
C GLU A 101 3.88 1.32 12.35
N ILE A 102 2.60 1.24 12.72
CA ILE A 102 1.62 0.40 12.02
C ILE A 102 1.40 0.90 10.60
N VAL A 103 1.22 2.21 10.40
CA VAL A 103 1.12 2.83 9.06
C VAL A 103 2.37 2.51 8.23
N THR A 104 3.55 2.59 8.83
CA THR A 104 4.81 2.23 8.17
C THR A 104 4.80 0.78 7.70
N LYS A 105 4.35 -0.17 8.53
CA LYS A 105 4.22 -1.60 8.15
C LYS A 105 3.23 -1.81 7.00
N ILE A 106 2.08 -1.14 7.04
CA ILE A 106 1.06 -1.22 5.98
C ILE A 106 1.64 -0.73 4.65
N ILE A 107 2.30 0.43 4.65
CA ILE A 107 2.86 1.02 3.43
C ILE A 107 4.04 0.18 2.91
N THR A 108 4.81 -0.41 3.82
CA THR A 108 5.88 -1.36 3.47
C THR A 108 5.31 -2.55 2.71
N GLU A 109 4.19 -3.14 3.16
CA GLU A 109 3.52 -4.22 2.43
C GLU A 109 2.92 -3.76 1.10
N PHE A 110 2.40 -2.53 1.02
CA PHE A 110 1.93 -1.95 -0.23
C PHE A 110 3.05 -1.85 -1.29
N THR A 111 4.30 -1.58 -0.87
CA THR A 111 5.42 -1.45 -1.81
C THR A 111 5.70 -2.71 -2.64
N GLU A 112 5.26 -3.90 -2.20
CA GLU A 112 5.40 -5.13 -3.00
C GLU A 112 4.62 -5.06 -4.32
N TYR A 113 3.60 -4.20 -4.39
CA TYR A 113 2.68 -4.11 -5.52
C TYR A 113 2.86 -2.82 -6.31
N ASP A 114 3.77 -1.94 -5.88
CA ASP A 114 3.87 -0.58 -6.40
C ASP A 114 4.99 -0.48 -7.45
N ASP A 115 4.62 -0.42 -8.73
CA ASP A 115 5.58 -0.40 -9.84
C ASP A 115 6.59 0.76 -9.74
N LEU A 116 6.15 1.95 -9.33
CA LEU A 116 7.05 3.10 -9.18
C LEU A 116 8.04 2.91 -8.03
N PHE A 117 7.67 2.18 -6.96
CA PHE A 117 8.64 1.79 -5.94
C PHE A 117 9.72 0.91 -6.56
N HIS A 118 9.32 -0.16 -7.26
CA HIS A 118 10.25 -1.11 -7.87
C HIS A 118 11.17 -0.47 -8.90
N ASP A 119 10.63 0.42 -9.73
CA ASP A 119 11.42 1.15 -10.73
C ASP A 119 12.48 2.04 -10.06
N ILE A 120 12.09 2.85 -9.06
CA ILE A 120 13.04 3.73 -8.34
C ILE A 120 14.11 2.90 -7.62
N ILE A 121 13.75 1.77 -6.99
CA ILE A 121 14.72 0.94 -6.28
C ILE A 121 15.69 0.27 -7.23
N ARG A 122 15.21 -0.31 -8.34
CA ARG A 122 16.08 -0.87 -9.38
C ARG A 122 17.08 0.16 -9.89
N ASP A 123 16.60 1.35 -10.23
CA ASP A 123 17.43 2.40 -10.79
C ASP A 123 18.44 2.93 -9.75
N THR A 124 18.02 3.03 -8.48
CA THR A 124 18.91 3.39 -7.37
C THR A 124 20.00 2.33 -7.15
N GLN A 125 19.66 1.05 -7.13
CA GLN A 125 20.63 -0.04 -6.94
C GLN A 125 21.70 -0.04 -8.06
N ASN A 126 21.28 0.16 -9.31
CA ASN A 126 22.20 0.31 -10.45
C ASN A 126 23.18 1.49 -10.30
N ILE A 127 22.76 2.57 -9.63
CA ILE A 127 23.62 3.72 -9.33
C ILE A 127 24.58 3.36 -8.20
N LEU A 128 24.09 2.69 -7.16
CA LEU A 128 24.86 2.29 -5.98
C LEU A 128 25.94 1.25 -6.31
N ASP A 129 25.69 0.34 -7.25
CA ASP A 129 26.69 -0.62 -7.73
C ASP A 129 27.93 0.07 -8.34
N LYS A 130 27.72 1.26 -8.93
CA LYS A 130 28.79 2.07 -9.54
C LYS A 130 29.37 3.09 -8.56
N ASN A 131 28.57 3.54 -7.60
CA ASN A 131 28.89 4.63 -6.68
C ASN A 131 28.41 4.27 -5.27
N PRO A 132 29.08 3.34 -4.57
CA PRO A 132 28.73 3.02 -3.19
C PRO A 132 28.98 4.23 -2.28
N ASN A 133 28.24 4.32 -1.19
CA ASN A 133 28.28 5.40 -0.20
C ASN A 133 27.91 6.80 -0.74
N ILE A 134 27.10 6.87 -1.80
CA ILE A 134 26.61 8.13 -2.37
C ILE A 134 25.62 8.82 -1.42
N LEU A 135 25.60 10.16 -1.43
CA LEU A 135 24.60 10.91 -0.67
C LEU A 135 23.23 10.85 -1.37
N GLN A 136 22.16 10.75 -0.58
CA GLN A 136 20.79 10.82 -1.07
C GLN A 136 20.51 12.11 -1.86
N THR A 137 21.19 13.22 -1.54
CA THR A 137 21.09 14.47 -2.31
C THR A 137 21.61 14.34 -3.73
N ASP A 138 22.60 13.48 -3.94
CA ASP A 138 23.25 13.29 -5.23
C ASP A 138 22.44 12.30 -6.08
N ILE A 139 21.76 11.33 -5.45
CA ILE A 139 20.78 10.45 -6.13
C ILE A 139 19.72 11.25 -6.89
N TYR A 140 19.24 12.36 -6.35
CA TYR A 140 18.23 13.18 -7.04
C TYR A 140 18.71 13.69 -8.40
N ALA A 141 20.02 13.87 -8.59
CA ALA A 141 20.58 14.29 -9.87
C ALA A 141 20.63 13.16 -10.90
N HIS A 142 20.63 11.91 -10.47
CA HIS A 142 20.62 10.72 -11.34
C HIS A 142 19.20 10.30 -11.74
N LEU A 143 18.22 10.52 -10.85
CA LEU A 143 16.84 10.07 -10.96
C LEU A 143 15.88 11.22 -11.33
N LYS A 144 16.16 11.93 -12.45
CA LYS A 144 15.46 13.18 -12.80
C LYS A 144 14.02 12.98 -13.26
N GLU A 145 13.68 11.78 -13.69
CA GLU A 145 12.36 11.35 -14.14
C GLU A 145 11.36 11.19 -12.99
N TYR A 146 11.85 11.03 -11.76
CA TYR A 146 11.01 10.87 -10.57
C TYR A 146 10.97 12.16 -9.76
N SER A 147 9.85 12.40 -9.07
CA SER A 147 9.78 13.53 -8.15
C SER A 147 10.64 13.25 -6.91
N LYS A 148 11.18 14.30 -6.29
CA LYS A 148 11.91 14.18 -5.02
C LYS A 148 11.11 13.44 -3.95
N ARG A 149 9.79 13.65 -3.93
CA ARG A 149 8.88 12.98 -2.98
C ARG A 149 8.83 11.48 -3.23
N ASP A 150 8.72 11.06 -4.49
CA ASP A 150 8.68 9.63 -4.85
C ASP A 150 10.00 8.94 -4.53
N ILE A 151 11.13 9.61 -4.78
CA ILE A 151 12.46 9.10 -4.41
C ILE A 151 12.57 8.97 -2.89
N GLN A 152 12.16 9.98 -2.11
CA GLN A 152 12.17 9.90 -0.65
C GLN A 152 11.30 8.77 -0.12
N TYR A 153 10.10 8.61 -0.69
CA TYR A 153 9.18 7.51 -0.42
C TYR A 153 9.85 6.16 -0.65
N ALA A 154 10.38 5.93 -1.86
CA ALA A 154 10.98 4.66 -2.23
C ALA A 154 12.20 4.33 -1.35
N LEU A 155 13.12 5.28 -1.19
CA LEU A 155 14.32 5.08 -0.37
C LEU A 155 13.97 4.79 1.09
N TYR A 156 12.97 5.47 1.66
CA TYR A 156 12.55 5.22 3.04
C TYR A 156 12.04 3.79 3.22
N TYR A 157 11.12 3.32 2.37
CA TYR A 157 10.58 1.97 2.52
C TYR A 157 11.56 0.88 2.06
N ALA A 158 12.51 1.18 1.18
CA ALA A 158 13.61 0.26 0.86
C ALA A 158 14.54 0.02 2.04
N ASP A 159 14.79 1.03 2.87
CA ASP A 159 15.55 0.89 4.13
C ASP A 159 14.80 0.04 5.15
N VAL A 160 13.50 0.28 5.32
CA VAL A 160 12.62 -0.57 6.15
C VAL A 160 12.62 -2.02 5.66
N LYS A 161 12.69 -2.25 4.34
CA LYS A 161 12.77 -3.59 3.70
C LYS A 161 14.17 -4.17 3.62
N ASN A 162 15.19 -3.48 4.13
CA ASN A 162 16.58 -3.90 4.03
C ASN A 162 17.08 -4.10 2.58
N LEU A 163 16.52 -3.39 1.60
CA LEU A 163 16.97 -3.43 0.20
C LEU A 163 18.12 -2.45 -0.07
N ILE A 164 18.10 -1.32 0.64
CA ILE A 164 19.10 -0.25 0.59
C ILE A 164 19.31 0.20 2.03
N SER A 165 20.54 0.49 2.45
CA SER A 165 20.83 1.05 3.77
C SER A 165 20.85 2.57 3.73
N ARG A 166 20.18 3.24 4.67
CA ARG A 166 20.19 4.69 4.85
C ARG A 166 20.86 5.11 6.15
N VAL A 167 22.11 5.56 6.08
CA VAL A 167 22.85 6.04 7.27
C VAL A 167 22.84 7.56 7.32
N LYS A 168 22.27 8.15 8.37
CA LYS A 168 22.22 9.61 8.52
C LYS A 168 23.63 10.20 8.60
N LYS A 169 23.94 11.16 7.72
CA LYS A 169 25.17 11.96 7.72
C LYS A 169 24.81 13.44 7.66
N ASN A 170 24.95 14.14 8.78
CA ASN A 170 24.55 15.53 8.94
C ASN A 170 23.06 15.75 8.59
N ARG A 171 22.79 16.51 7.53
CA ARG A 171 21.45 16.86 7.02
C ARG A 171 20.95 15.91 5.91
N SER A 172 21.71 14.88 5.57
CA SER A 172 21.41 13.94 4.48
C SER A 172 21.61 12.49 4.95
N TYR A 173 21.44 11.55 4.03
CA TYR A 173 21.69 10.12 4.24
C TYR A 173 22.74 9.65 3.24
N ILE A 174 23.68 8.82 3.70
CA ILE A 174 24.50 7.97 2.84
C ILE A 174 23.67 6.74 2.49
N LEU A 175 23.74 6.36 1.22
CA LEU A 175 23.06 5.20 0.66
C LEU A 175 24.06 4.12 0.29
N ASN A 176 23.72 2.87 0.59
CA ASN A 176 24.48 1.68 0.22
C ASN A 176 23.53 0.56 -0.20
N ASN A 177 23.97 -0.28 -1.14
CA ASN A 177 23.30 -1.57 -1.32
C ASN A 177 23.44 -2.37 -0.03
N LYS A 178 22.35 -3.01 0.41
CA LYS A 178 22.45 -4.03 1.43
C LYS A 178 23.05 -5.25 0.75
N ASP A 179 24.26 -5.63 1.13
CA ASP A 179 24.88 -6.85 0.65
C ASP A 179 23.93 -8.03 0.89
N SER A 180 23.71 -8.86 -0.13
CA SER A 180 23.01 -10.14 -0.04
C SER A 180 23.73 -11.17 0.86
N ASN A 181 24.78 -10.75 1.57
CA ASN A 181 25.68 -11.57 2.37
C ASN A 181 25.62 -11.12 3.83
N ASN A 182 24.63 -11.61 4.57
CA ASN A 182 24.68 -11.81 6.01
C ASN A 182 23.51 -12.72 6.39
N ASP A 183 23.64 -13.99 6.00
CA ASP A 183 23.09 -15.15 6.72
C ASP A 183 24.28 -15.96 7.26
#